data_AF-A0A5J9SPK2-F1
#
_entry.id   AF-A0A5J9SPK2-F1
#
_cell.length_a   1.000
_cell.length_b   1.000
_cell.length_c   1.000
_cell.angle_alpha   90.00
_cell.angle_beta   90.00
_cell.angle_gamma   90.00
#
_symmetry.space_group_name_H-M   'P 1'
#
loop_
_entity.id
_entity.type
_entity.pdbx_description
1 polymer ?
#
loop_
_entity_poly.entity_id
_entity_poly.type
_entity_poly.pdbx_seq_one_letter_code
_entity_poly.pdbx_strand_id
1 'polypeptide(L)'
;MPRKHAPAFTPEAASASASTQHNLPALQAKMKRDPEGYTEELRQLHRHFKSSVFLFRQQAALSTTNTGGEVAKELGDLAMFLANVAPFYREDIADLPGQIAGLLDANARRLPQGLREHLVKALILMMNRKGVLRASATA
;
A
#
# COMPACT_ATOMS: atom_id res chain seq x y z
N MET A 1 42.31 26.38 21.78
CA MET A 1 41.25 26.48 20.74
C MET A 1 41.15 25.13 20.01
N PRO A 2 39.94 24.65 19.67
CA PRO A 2 39.51 23.31 20.07
C PRO A 2 39.42 22.25 18.94
N ARG A 3 39.73 21.01 19.36
CA ARG A 3 39.16 19.69 19.03
C ARG A 3 38.42 19.52 17.71
N LYS A 4 39.11 18.87 16.77
CA LYS A 4 38.57 18.34 15.51
C LYS A 4 37.68 17.15 15.84
N HIS A 5 36.37 17.31 15.69
CA HIS A 5 35.40 16.24 15.88
C HIS A 5 35.51 15.23 14.73
N ALA A 6 35.58 13.96 15.12
CA ALA A 6 35.48 12.81 14.25
C ALA A 6 34.14 12.82 13.49
N PRO A 7 34.10 12.33 12.23
CA PRO A 7 32.83 11.91 11.65
C PRO A 7 32.40 10.63 12.37
N ALA A 8 31.38 10.75 13.21
CA ALA A 8 30.66 9.63 13.77
C ALA A 8 30.03 8.84 12.62
N PHE A 9 30.63 7.71 12.27
CA PHE A 9 30.02 6.69 11.44
C PHE A 9 28.88 6.08 12.26
N THR A 10 27.68 6.64 12.13
CA THR A 10 26.46 6.09 12.70
C THR A 10 26.12 4.77 12.01
N PRO A 11 26.11 3.63 12.71
CA PRO A 11 25.63 2.38 12.16
C PRO A 11 24.10 2.31 12.29
N GLU A 12 23.37 3.17 11.57
CA GLU A 12 21.91 3.07 11.44
C GLU A 12 21.55 2.44 10.10
N ALA A 13 22.21 1.32 9.75
CA ALA A 13 21.92 0.56 8.52
C ALA A 13 21.50 -0.89 8.81
N ALA A 14 21.32 -1.28 10.08
CA ALA A 14 21.09 -2.67 10.45
C ALA A 14 19.92 -2.84 11.43
N SER A 15 18.75 -2.29 11.10
CA SER A 15 17.46 -2.70 11.68
C SER A 15 16.30 -2.20 10.81
N ALA A 16 16.24 -2.66 9.57
CA ALA A 16 15.08 -2.42 8.70
C ALA A 16 14.32 -3.71 8.33
N SER A 17 14.79 -4.88 8.76
CA SER A 17 14.07 -6.15 8.59
C SER A 17 13.49 -6.60 9.92
N ALA A 18 12.28 -6.15 10.26
CA ALA A 18 11.38 -6.90 11.17
C ALA A 18 10.00 -6.25 11.41
N SER A 19 9.74 -4.99 11.04
CA SER A 19 8.53 -4.32 11.53
C SER A 19 7.92 -3.32 10.55
N THR A 20 7.64 -3.74 9.32
CA THR A 20 6.81 -2.99 8.36
C THR A 20 5.39 -2.70 8.87
N GLN A 21 4.98 -3.27 10.02
CA GLN A 21 3.67 -3.06 10.63
C GLN A 21 3.58 -1.87 11.60
N HIS A 22 4.69 -1.36 12.16
CA HIS A 22 4.57 -0.46 13.33
C HIS A 22 4.44 1.05 13.02
N ASN A 23 4.79 1.53 11.81
CA ASN A 23 4.60 2.95 11.47
C ASN A 23 4.41 3.20 9.97
N LEU A 24 3.30 2.72 9.38
CA LEU A 24 2.89 3.12 8.02
C LEU A 24 3.00 4.65 7.81
N PRO A 25 2.56 5.53 8.72
CA PRO A 25 2.68 6.98 8.51
C PRO A 25 4.13 7.48 8.45
N ALA A 26 5.03 6.93 9.28
CA ALA A 26 6.43 7.33 9.29
C ALA A 26 7.17 6.83 8.04
N LEU A 27 6.86 5.61 7.60
CA LEU A 27 7.38 5.08 6.33
C LEU A 27 6.90 5.94 5.15
N GLN A 28 5.65 6.39 5.18
CA GLN A 28 5.11 7.30 4.16
C GLN A 28 5.92 8.59 4.08
N ALA A 29 6.28 9.18 5.23
CA ALA A 29 7.08 10.40 5.26
C ALA A 29 8.50 10.16 4.71
N LYS A 30 9.12 9.02 5.03
CA LYS A 30 10.44 8.62 4.51
C LYS A 30 10.42 8.42 3.00
N MET A 31 9.46 7.63 2.49
CA MET A 31 9.30 7.36 1.05
C MET A 31 8.98 8.62 0.23
N LYS A 32 8.33 9.62 0.83
CA LYS A 32 8.09 10.92 0.21
C LYS A 32 9.33 11.81 0.18
N ARG A 33 10.23 11.64 1.15
CA ARG A 33 11.47 12.43 1.25
C ARG A 33 12.53 11.92 0.28
N ASP A 34 12.58 10.61 0.08
CA ASP A 34 13.52 9.95 -0.83
C ASP A 34 12.80 8.80 -1.55
N PRO A 35 12.25 9.03 -2.75
CA PRO A 35 11.51 7.99 -3.46
C PRO A 35 12.42 6.93 -4.10
N GLU A 36 13.60 7.31 -4.61
CA GLU A 36 14.47 6.36 -5.31
C GLU A 36 15.06 5.32 -4.33
N GLY A 37 15.44 5.75 -3.13
CA GLY A 37 16.03 4.88 -2.10
C GLY A 37 15.06 3.87 -1.45
N TYR A 38 13.75 4.05 -1.59
CA TYR A 38 12.72 3.22 -0.93
C TYR A 38 11.87 2.38 -1.90
N THR A 39 12.33 2.22 -3.13
CA THR A 39 11.68 1.37 -4.15
C THR A 39 11.60 -0.10 -3.71
N GLU A 40 12.61 -0.60 -2.99
CA GLU A 40 12.63 -1.96 -2.42
C GLU A 40 11.51 -2.16 -1.39
N GLU A 41 11.37 -1.24 -0.42
CA GLU A 41 10.28 -1.22 0.56
C GLU A 41 8.91 -1.18 -0.12
N LEU A 42 8.75 -0.36 -1.17
CA LEU A 42 7.51 -0.32 -1.93
C LEU A 42 7.18 -1.70 -2.51
N ARG A 43 8.17 -2.35 -3.13
CA ARG A 43 7.98 -3.69 -3.70
C ARG A 43 7.62 -4.70 -2.63
N GLN A 44 8.22 -4.60 -1.45
CA GLN A 44 7.87 -5.45 -0.31
C GLN A 44 6.43 -5.23 0.14
N LEU A 45 5.99 -3.97 0.25
CA LEU A 45 4.60 -3.64 0.57
C LEU A 45 3.62 -4.12 -0.52
N HIS A 46 4.01 -4.05 -1.79
CA HIS A 46 3.19 -4.55 -2.90
C HIS A 46 3.07 -6.07 -2.87
N ARG A 47 4.17 -6.78 -2.57
CA ARG A 47 4.14 -8.23 -2.34
C ARG A 47 3.26 -8.58 -1.14
N HIS A 48 3.39 -7.82 -0.05
CA HIS A 48 2.55 -8.00 1.14
C HIS A 48 1.07 -7.81 0.82
N PHE A 49 0.73 -6.75 0.09
CA PHE A 49 -0.63 -6.54 -0.43
C PHE A 49 -1.13 -7.76 -1.23
N LYS A 50 -0.35 -8.26 -2.20
CA LYS A 50 -0.72 -9.46 -2.98
C LYS A 50 -0.93 -10.70 -2.10
N SER A 51 -0.07 -10.91 -1.10
CA SER A 51 -0.20 -12.00 -0.13
C SER A 51 -1.47 -11.86 0.70
N SER A 52 -1.77 -10.67 1.23
CA SER A 52 -3.00 -10.40 1.99
C SER A 52 -4.26 -10.58 1.13
N VAL A 53 -4.22 -10.22 -0.16
CA VAL A 53 -5.28 -10.49 -1.12
C VAL A 53 -5.50 -11.99 -1.32
N PHE A 54 -4.41 -12.74 -1.48
CA PHE A 54 -4.47 -14.19 -1.66
C PHE A 54 -5.06 -14.87 -0.43
N LEU A 55 -4.58 -14.51 0.77
CA LEU A 55 -5.09 -15.00 2.04
C LEU A 55 -6.57 -14.66 2.22
N PHE A 56 -6.95 -13.41 1.93
CA PHE A 56 -8.35 -12.97 2.01
C PHE A 56 -9.25 -13.80 1.08
N ARG A 57 -8.82 -14.06 -0.17
CA ARG A 57 -9.57 -14.90 -1.12
C ARG A 57 -9.71 -16.33 -0.61
N GLN A 58 -8.64 -16.89 -0.05
CA GLN A 58 -8.64 -18.24 0.51
C GLN A 58 -9.59 -18.33 1.73
N GLN A 59 -9.55 -17.35 2.62
CA GLN A 59 -10.47 -17.26 3.77
C GLN A 59 -11.94 -17.09 3.33
N ALA A 60 -12.18 -16.25 2.31
CA ALA A 60 -13.51 -16.05 1.74
C ALA A 60 -14.06 -17.31 1.02
N ALA A 61 -13.17 -18.16 0.49
CA ALA A 61 -13.53 -19.46 -0.08
C ALA A 61 -13.83 -20.50 1.02
N LEU A 62 -13.12 -20.43 2.15
CA LEU A 62 -13.27 -21.34 3.29
C LEU A 62 -14.39 -20.93 4.27
N SER A 63 -15.15 -19.84 3.99
CA SER A 63 -16.25 -19.33 4.82
C SER A 63 -15.95 -19.22 6.33
N THR A 64 -14.68 -19.03 6.71
CA THR A 64 -14.28 -18.90 8.12
C THR A 64 -14.58 -17.47 8.59
N THR A 65 -15.66 -17.31 9.35
CA THR A 65 -16.31 -16.02 9.63
C THR A 65 -15.60 -15.13 10.65
N ASN A 66 -14.55 -15.60 11.33
CA ASN A 66 -13.99 -14.87 12.49
C ASN A 66 -12.67 -14.12 12.22
N THR A 67 -11.86 -14.55 11.23
CA THR A 67 -10.49 -14.01 11.02
C THR A 67 -10.34 -13.18 9.74
N GLY A 68 -11.34 -13.18 8.87
CA GLY A 68 -11.30 -12.40 7.62
C GLY A 68 -11.39 -10.88 7.83
N GLY A 69 -11.85 -10.43 9.00
CA GLY A 69 -12.00 -9.01 9.33
C GLY A 69 -10.67 -8.27 9.55
N GLU A 70 -9.71 -8.90 10.22
CA GLU A 70 -8.38 -8.31 10.45
C GLU A 70 -7.57 -8.22 9.16
N VAL A 71 -7.52 -9.31 8.39
CA VAL A 71 -6.84 -9.33 7.08
C VAL A 71 -7.49 -8.31 6.14
N ALA A 72 -8.82 -8.18 6.19
CA ALA A 72 -9.52 -7.16 5.43
C ALA A 72 -9.12 -5.75 5.85
N LYS A 73 -9.07 -5.46 7.15
CA LYS A 73 -8.66 -4.14 7.64
C LYS A 73 -7.23 -3.80 7.21
N GLU A 74 -6.29 -4.73 7.42
CA GLU A 74 -4.90 -4.57 7.02
C GLU A 74 -4.76 -4.34 5.51
N LEU A 75 -5.53 -5.08 4.69
CA LEU A 75 -5.56 -4.90 3.25
C LEU A 75 -6.03 -3.49 2.85
N GLY A 76 -7.04 -2.97 3.55
CA GLY A 76 -7.56 -1.62 3.35
C GLY A 76 -6.55 -0.54 3.71
N ASP A 77 -5.88 -0.70 4.85
CA ASP A 77 -4.83 0.21 5.32
C ASP A 77 -3.63 0.22 4.35
N LEU A 78 -3.21 -0.95 3.86
CA LEU A 78 -2.16 -1.08 2.85
C LEU A 78 -2.56 -0.44 1.52
N ALA A 79 -3.79 -0.65 1.05
CA ALA A 79 -4.28 -0.03 -0.18
C ALA A 79 -4.27 1.50 -0.07
N MET A 80 -4.71 2.05 1.07
CA MET A 80 -4.68 3.49 1.34
C MET A 80 -3.25 4.03 1.44
N PHE A 81 -2.33 3.29 2.05
CA PHE A 81 -0.93 3.64 2.08
C PHE A 81 -0.34 3.73 0.67
N LEU A 82 -0.53 2.67 -0.13
CA LEU A 82 -0.03 2.57 -1.51
C LEU A 82 -0.63 3.68 -2.38
N ALA A 83 -1.91 4.01 -2.21
CA ALA A 83 -2.55 5.12 -2.89
C ALA A 83 -1.91 6.47 -2.55
N ASN A 84 -1.46 6.65 -1.30
CA ASN A 84 -0.81 7.89 -0.88
C ASN A 84 0.61 8.07 -1.43
N VAL A 85 1.34 6.98 -1.65
CA VAL A 85 2.68 6.99 -2.25
C VAL A 85 2.67 6.85 -3.78
N ALA A 86 1.54 6.41 -4.38
CA ALA A 86 1.31 6.32 -5.82
C ALA A 86 1.84 7.48 -6.69
N PRO A 87 1.68 8.77 -6.33
CA PRO A 87 2.22 9.85 -7.17
C PRO A 87 3.75 9.89 -7.24
N PHE A 88 4.46 9.32 -6.27
CA PHE A 88 5.92 9.27 -6.22
C PHE A 88 6.50 8.04 -6.94
N TYR A 89 5.70 6.99 -7.13
CA TYR A 89 6.09 5.70 -7.71
C TYR A 89 5.14 5.28 -8.83
N ARG A 90 5.01 6.13 -9.86
CA ARG A 90 4.01 5.91 -10.91
C ARG A 90 4.25 4.65 -11.74
N GLU A 91 5.51 4.29 -11.95
CA GLU A 91 5.91 3.12 -12.75
C GLU A 91 5.63 1.82 -11.98
N ASP A 92 6.08 1.71 -10.73
CA ASP A 92 5.88 0.51 -9.91
C ASP A 92 4.42 0.27 -9.47
N ILE A 93 3.62 1.35 -9.34
CA ILE A 93 2.24 1.27 -8.84
C ILE A 93 1.22 1.35 -9.99
N ALA A 94 1.67 1.28 -11.25
CA ALA A 94 0.78 1.33 -12.42
C ALA A 94 -0.28 0.21 -12.40
N ASP A 95 0.10 -0.99 -11.95
CA ASP A 95 -0.75 -2.19 -11.90
C ASP A 95 -1.67 -2.27 -10.67
N LEU A 96 -1.44 -1.44 -9.65
CA LEU A 96 -2.19 -1.53 -8.39
C LEU A 96 -3.69 -1.17 -8.55
N PRO A 97 -4.09 -0.10 -9.28
CA PRO A 97 -5.49 0.22 -9.50
C PRO A 97 -6.25 -0.92 -10.19
N GLY A 98 -5.63 -1.59 -11.17
CA GLY A 98 -6.22 -2.74 -11.85
C GLY A 98 -6.41 -3.94 -10.91
N GLN A 99 -5.46 -4.18 -10.01
CA GLN A 99 -5.58 -5.22 -8.98
C GLN A 99 -6.70 -4.91 -7.98
N ILE A 100 -6.83 -3.66 -7.52
CA ILE A 100 -7.90 -3.24 -6.62
C ILE A 100 -9.26 -3.32 -7.32
N ALA A 101 -9.35 -2.89 -8.58
CA ALA A 101 -10.57 -2.99 -9.39
C ALA A 101 -11.01 -4.46 -9.55
N GLY A 102 -10.11 -5.35 -9.95
CA GLY A 102 -10.42 -6.78 -10.09
C GLY A 102 -10.79 -7.46 -8.76
N LEU A 103 -10.26 -6.97 -7.64
CA LEU A 103 -10.68 -7.39 -6.30
C LEU A 103 -12.11 -6.99 -5.98
N LEU A 104 -12.45 -5.72 -6.24
CA LEU A 104 -13.81 -5.22 -6.06
C LEU A 104 -14.77 -5.98 -6.96
N ASP A 105 -14.44 -6.21 -8.23
CA ASP A 105 -15.34 -6.87 -9.17
C ASP A 105 -15.60 -8.35 -8.79
N ALA A 106 -14.54 -9.09 -8.45
CA ALA A 106 -14.66 -10.51 -8.10
C ALA A 106 -15.22 -10.76 -6.69
N ASN A 107 -15.01 -9.85 -5.73
CA ASN A 107 -15.29 -10.09 -4.31
C ASN A 107 -16.13 -9.02 -3.61
N ALA A 108 -16.66 -8.00 -4.30
CA ALA A 108 -17.43 -6.89 -3.70
C ALA A 108 -18.51 -7.37 -2.72
N ARG A 109 -19.23 -8.45 -3.05
CA ARG A 109 -20.33 -8.96 -2.20
C ARG A 109 -19.86 -9.67 -0.93
N ARG A 110 -18.64 -10.24 -0.93
CA ARG A 110 -18.05 -10.91 0.24
C ARG A 110 -17.12 -10.00 1.04
N LEU A 111 -16.76 -8.85 0.47
CA LEU A 111 -15.93 -7.85 1.13
C LEU A 111 -16.72 -7.16 2.26
N PRO A 112 -16.15 -7.08 3.48
CA PRO A 112 -16.74 -6.29 4.55
C PRO A 112 -16.83 -4.81 4.14
N GLN A 113 -17.87 -4.13 4.61
CA GLN A 113 -18.19 -2.76 4.18
C GLN A 113 -16.99 -1.80 4.38
N GLY A 114 -16.31 -1.90 5.52
CA GLY A 114 -15.15 -1.05 5.82
C GLY A 114 -14.02 -1.21 4.80
N LEU A 115 -13.71 -2.44 4.37
CA LEU A 115 -12.68 -2.67 3.35
C LEU A 115 -13.12 -2.14 1.97
N ARG A 116 -14.39 -2.33 1.60
CA ARG A 116 -14.92 -1.83 0.34
C ARG A 116 -14.75 -0.32 0.23
N GLU A 117 -15.06 0.40 1.31
CA GLU A 117 -14.86 1.84 1.36
C GLU A 117 -13.39 2.24 1.23
N HIS A 118 -12.48 1.55 1.91
CA HIS A 118 -11.04 1.83 1.82
C HIS A 118 -10.48 1.57 0.42
N LEU A 119 -10.84 0.45 -0.21
CA LEU A 119 -10.41 0.12 -1.56
C LEU A 119 -10.94 1.12 -2.59
N VAL A 120 -12.23 1.48 -2.49
CA VAL A 120 -12.84 2.46 -3.39
C VAL A 120 -12.21 3.84 -3.18
N LYS A 121 -12.02 4.29 -1.94
CA LYS A 121 -11.34 5.56 -1.62
C LYS A 121 -9.90 5.58 -2.15
N ALA A 122 -9.15 4.49 -1.96
CA ALA A 122 -7.79 4.35 -2.49
C ALA A 122 -7.77 4.44 -4.02
N LEU A 123 -8.69 3.73 -4.69
CA LEU A 123 -8.78 3.71 -6.15
C LEU A 123 -9.17 5.10 -6.70
N ILE A 124 -10.13 5.77 -6.08
CA ILE A 124 -10.49 7.17 -6.41
C ILE A 124 -9.28 8.09 -6.19
N LEU A 125 -8.58 7.98 -5.06
CA LEU A 125 -7.43 8.82 -4.75
C LEU A 125 -6.33 8.66 -5.82
N MET A 126 -6.07 7.43 -6.25
CA MET A 126 -5.08 7.13 -7.29
C MET A 126 -5.51 7.62 -8.67
N MET A 127 -6.79 7.45 -9.03
CA MET A 127 -7.33 7.93 -10.30
C MET A 127 -7.37 9.47 -10.36
N ASN A 128 -7.79 10.11 -9.26
CA ASN A 128 -7.89 11.56 -9.18
C ASN A 128 -6.49 12.22 -9.23
N ARG A 129 -5.47 11.59 -8.61
CA ARG A 129 -4.08 12.06 -8.67
C ARG A 129 -3.34 11.70 -9.97
N LYS A 130 -3.81 10.71 -10.74
CA LYS A 130 -3.35 10.49 -12.13
C LYS A 130 -3.80 11.62 -13.06
N GLY A 131 -4.71 12.47 -12.59
CA GLY A 131 -5.20 13.67 -13.27
C GLY A 131 -6.15 13.29 -14.39
N VAL A 132 -7.40 13.78 -14.34
CA VAL A 132 -8.27 13.82 -15.52
C VAL A 132 -8.26 12.47 -16.27
N LEU A 133 -8.78 11.40 -15.67
CA LEU A 133 -9.36 10.34 -16.50
C LEU A 133 -10.68 10.88 -17.05
N ARG A 134 -10.48 11.77 -18.03
CA ARG A 134 -11.19 11.87 -19.30
C ARG A 134 -12.64 11.45 -19.17
N ALA A 135 -13.50 12.46 -19.21
CA ALA A 135 -14.75 12.35 -19.93
C ALA A 135 -14.48 11.66 -21.29
N SER A 136 -14.70 10.34 -21.32
CA SER A 136 -15.05 9.63 -22.53
C SER A 136 -16.24 8.74 -22.15
N ALA A 137 -17.33 9.42 -21.82
CA ALA A 137 -18.62 9.04 -22.37
C ALA A 137 -18.53 9.28 -23.90
N THR A 138 -18.06 8.28 -24.61
CA THR A 138 -18.14 8.10 -26.08
C THR A 138 -17.88 6.61 -26.27
N ALA A 139 -18.77 5.77 -26.77
CA ALA A 139 -19.99 5.97 -27.55
C ALA A 139 -20.96 4.81 -27.28
#